data_AF-A0A7Y4UNC6-F1
#
_entry.id   AF-A0A7Y4UNC6-F1
#
_cell.length_a   1.000
_cell.length_b   1.000
_cell.length_c   1.000
_cell.angle_alpha   90.00
_cell.angle_beta   90.00
_cell.angle_gamma   90.00
#
_symmetry.space_group_name_H-M   'P 1'
#
loop_
_entity.id
_entity.type
_entity.pdbx_description
1 polymer ?
#
loop_
_entity_poly.entity_id
_entity_poly.type
_entity_poly.pdbx_seq_one_letter_code
_entity_poly.pdbx_strand_id
1 'polypeptide(L)'
;MQIVGAIAQGLGLSFTPEKIPLQNEGVARSDGVVAKLNDLPYNPALKERARELRKAGNLSEVLFWNAVKNKQLNGLDFDRQRVIGNYIVDFYCHECALIVEIDGSTHDDKQEYDAQRDVFLKGLGLNVLHVQDIEVKKSLSGVIELVKLNTTTPSLRATPSTEGELKTFAPIDLLDYIYAVLHSPRYRETYKEFLKIDFPRVPYPKNAAIFWQLVALGGQLRQTHLLEACPATRMDTGSQGMPISYAINYPVGGNNVVDKPSFDAGKVYINATQYFENVPELAWNFYIGGYQPAQKWLKDRKGRTLNYEDIAHYQKIIAALAETDRLMRAVDAVFEV
;
A
#
# COMPACT_ATOMS: atom_id res chain seq x y z
N MET A 1 -18.77 14.38 8.05
CA MET A 1 -19.82 14.47 7.00
C MET A 1 -20.00 15.88 6.43
N GLN A 2 -19.97 16.97 7.24
CA GLN A 2 -20.16 18.34 6.75
C GLN A 2 -19.12 18.83 5.71
N ILE A 3 -17.83 18.50 5.88
CA ILE A 3 -16.75 18.96 4.98
C ILE A 3 -16.88 18.34 3.58
N VAL A 4 -17.17 17.04 3.50
CA VAL A 4 -17.29 16.32 2.23
C VAL A 4 -18.50 16.81 1.43
N GLY A 5 -19.62 17.10 2.11
CA GLY A 5 -20.79 17.72 1.49
C GLY A 5 -20.50 19.11 0.91
N ALA A 6 -19.71 19.94 1.62
CA ALA A 6 -19.31 21.26 1.14
C ALA A 6 -18.41 21.19 -0.10
N ILE A 7 -17.46 20.25 -0.14
CA ILE A 7 -16.61 19.99 -1.32
C ILE A 7 -17.47 19.56 -2.51
N ALA A 8 -18.34 18.58 -2.30
CA ALA A 8 -19.24 18.07 -3.33
C ALA A 8 -20.08 19.22 -3.93
N GLN A 9 -20.72 20.02 -3.07
CA GLN A 9 -21.53 21.16 -3.48
C GLN A 9 -20.70 22.21 -4.25
N GLY A 10 -19.52 22.59 -3.73
CA GLY A 10 -18.67 23.61 -4.34
C GLY A 10 -18.08 23.21 -5.69
N LEU A 11 -17.92 21.90 -5.92
CA LEU A 11 -17.40 21.35 -7.18
C LEU A 11 -18.51 20.95 -8.18
N GLY A 12 -19.78 20.97 -7.78
CA GLY A 12 -20.87 20.40 -8.58
C GLY A 12 -20.75 18.88 -8.73
N LEU A 13 -20.11 18.22 -7.77
CA LEU A 13 -19.94 16.76 -7.70
C LEU A 13 -20.82 16.18 -6.58
N SER A 14 -20.93 14.87 -6.55
CA SER A 14 -21.57 14.10 -5.47
C SER A 14 -20.52 13.21 -4.81
N PHE A 15 -20.63 12.98 -3.51
CA PHE A 15 -19.72 12.06 -2.82
C PHE A 15 -20.31 10.66 -2.80
N THR A 16 -19.51 9.66 -3.18
CA THR A 16 -19.86 8.24 -3.08
C THR A 16 -19.06 7.63 -1.93
N PRO A 17 -19.70 7.34 -0.77
CA PRO A 17 -19.02 6.75 0.39
C PRO A 17 -18.45 5.35 0.09
N GLU A 18 -19.03 4.66 -0.88
CA GLU A 18 -18.59 3.39 -1.45
C GLU A 18 -18.38 3.55 -2.95
N LYS A 19 -17.36 2.87 -3.50
CA LYS A 19 -17.23 2.75 -4.94
C LYS A 19 -18.44 2.01 -5.52
N ILE A 20 -18.88 2.51 -6.68
CA ILE A 20 -19.69 1.78 -7.67
C ILE A 20 -19.15 0.34 -7.76
N PRO A 21 -20.02 -0.69 -7.70
CA PRO A 21 -19.59 -2.08 -7.76
C PRO A 21 -18.79 -2.33 -9.03
N LEU A 22 -17.77 -3.19 -8.91
CA LEU A 22 -17.11 -3.81 -10.06
C LEU A 22 -18.21 -4.32 -11.00
N GLN A 23 -18.42 -3.65 -12.13
CA GLN A 23 -18.94 -4.37 -13.28
C GLN A 23 -17.91 -5.47 -13.55
N ASN A 24 -18.40 -6.71 -13.56
CA ASN A 24 -17.63 -7.91 -13.85
C ASN A 24 -17.04 -7.82 -15.26
N GLU A 25 -15.92 -7.11 -15.42
CA GLU A 25 -15.03 -7.30 -16.55
C GLU A 25 -13.69 -7.73 -15.99
N GLY A 26 -13.40 -9.02 -16.20
CA GLY A 26 -12.21 -9.67 -15.68
C GLY A 26 -10.95 -8.98 -16.18
N VAL A 27 -10.00 -8.79 -15.27
CA VAL A 27 -8.63 -8.45 -15.63
C VAL A 27 -8.02 -9.68 -16.29
N ALA A 28 -7.86 -9.63 -17.61
CA ALA A 28 -7.15 -10.67 -18.34
C ALA A 28 -5.64 -10.64 -18.00
N ARG A 29 -5.11 -11.79 -17.57
CA ARG A 29 -3.68 -12.14 -17.68
C ARG A 29 -3.56 -13.57 -18.24
N SER A 30 -2.41 -13.81 -18.86
CA SER A 30 -2.12 -14.77 -19.94
C SER A 30 -2.22 -16.27 -19.63
N ASP A 31 -2.60 -16.69 -18.43
CA ASP A 31 -2.37 -18.09 -18.00
C ASP A 31 -3.66 -18.84 -17.61
N GLY A 32 -4.82 -18.34 -18.03
CA GLY A 32 -6.01 -19.19 -18.26
C GLY A 32 -6.71 -19.82 -17.05
N VAL A 33 -6.45 -19.40 -15.80
CA VAL A 33 -7.25 -19.85 -14.64
C VAL A 33 -7.67 -18.65 -13.78
N VAL A 34 -8.93 -18.25 -13.94
CA VAL A 34 -9.60 -17.27 -13.08
C VAL A 34 -10.15 -18.01 -11.86
N ALA A 35 -9.49 -17.95 -10.71
CA ALA A 35 -10.16 -18.26 -9.45
C ALA A 35 -11.06 -17.06 -9.11
N LYS A 36 -12.37 -17.20 -9.30
CA LYS A 36 -13.33 -16.23 -8.75
C LYS A 36 -13.11 -16.18 -7.23
N LEU A 37 -13.29 -15.02 -6.58
CA LEU A 37 -13.26 -14.91 -5.11
C LEU A 37 -14.25 -15.90 -4.43
N ASN A 38 -15.22 -16.41 -5.19
CA ASN A 38 -16.17 -17.45 -4.79
C ASN A 38 -15.60 -18.89 -4.76
N ASP A 39 -14.34 -19.11 -5.16
CA ASP A 39 -13.76 -20.45 -5.30
C ASP A 39 -12.37 -20.52 -4.65
N LEU A 40 -12.31 -20.20 -3.36
CA LEU A 40 -11.08 -20.38 -2.57
C LEU A 40 -10.72 -21.87 -2.49
N PRO A 41 -9.42 -22.23 -2.61
CA PRO A 41 -9.01 -23.62 -2.48
C PRO A 41 -9.45 -24.18 -1.12
N TYR A 42 -9.82 -25.45 -1.08
CA TYR A 42 -10.35 -26.08 0.12
C TYR A 42 -9.81 -27.51 0.27
N ASN A 43 -9.12 -27.78 1.38
CA ASN A 43 -8.69 -29.14 1.71
C ASN A 43 -9.73 -29.83 2.61
N PRO A 44 -10.49 -30.82 2.10
CA PRO A 44 -11.51 -31.52 2.89
C PRO A 44 -10.94 -32.29 4.08
N ALA A 45 -9.66 -32.68 4.07
CA ALA A 45 -9.03 -33.39 5.18
C ALA A 45 -8.96 -32.54 6.47
N LEU A 46 -9.00 -31.21 6.34
CA LEU A 46 -8.97 -30.29 7.49
C LEU A 46 -10.34 -30.02 8.11
N LYS A 47 -11.42 -30.57 7.54
CA LYS A 47 -12.79 -30.30 7.97
C LYS A 47 -13.08 -30.72 9.41
N GLU A 48 -12.62 -31.89 9.83
CA GLU A 48 -12.81 -32.36 11.21
C GLU A 48 -12.00 -31.52 12.19
N ARG A 49 -10.73 -31.25 11.89
CA ARG A 49 -9.88 -30.38 12.70
C ARG A 49 -10.49 -28.98 12.88
N ALA A 50 -11.05 -28.39 11.83
CA ALA A 50 -11.75 -27.11 11.92
C ALA A 50 -13.00 -27.18 12.81
N ARG A 51 -13.70 -28.32 12.87
CA ARG A 51 -14.85 -28.52 13.79
C ARG A 51 -14.40 -28.67 15.23
N GLU A 52 -13.27 -29.34 15.48
CA GLU A 52 -12.68 -29.47 16.81
C GLU A 52 -12.22 -28.12 17.35
N LEU A 53 -11.54 -27.32 16.53
CA LEU A 53 -11.11 -25.96 16.91
C LEU A 53 -12.30 -25.06 17.32
N ARG A 54 -13.45 -25.16 16.63
CA ARG A 54 -14.66 -24.43 17.04
C ARG A 54 -15.15 -24.81 18.44
N LYS A 55 -14.90 -26.05 18.88
CA LYS A 55 -15.30 -26.58 20.19
C LYS A 55 -14.25 -26.37 21.28
N ALA A 56 -12.98 -26.12 20.92
CA ALA A 56 -11.86 -26.02 21.86
C ALA A 56 -11.99 -24.88 22.90
N GLY A 57 -12.87 -23.90 22.66
CA GLY A 57 -13.28 -22.95 23.69
C GLY A 57 -12.23 -21.88 24.05
N ASN A 58 -11.37 -21.49 23.11
CA ASN A 58 -10.45 -20.37 23.31
C ASN A 58 -11.23 -19.09 23.63
N LEU A 59 -10.97 -18.51 24.81
CA LEU A 59 -11.71 -17.36 25.33
C LEU A 59 -11.68 -16.16 24.37
N SER A 60 -10.53 -15.86 23.77
CA SER A 60 -10.38 -14.71 22.88
C SER A 60 -11.16 -14.90 21.58
N GLU A 61 -11.08 -16.09 20.96
CA GLU A 61 -11.92 -16.42 19.81
C GLU A 61 -13.41 -16.35 20.15
N VAL A 62 -13.82 -16.82 21.33
CA VAL A 62 -15.22 -16.77 21.76
C VAL A 62 -15.70 -15.33 21.94
N LEU A 63 -14.89 -14.48 22.57
CA LEU A 63 -15.18 -13.05 22.75
C LEU A 63 -15.31 -12.34 21.40
N PHE A 64 -14.33 -12.53 20.51
CA PHE A 64 -14.37 -11.96 19.16
C PHE A 64 -15.57 -12.46 18.36
N TRP A 65 -15.82 -13.77 18.37
CA TRP A 65 -16.96 -14.38 17.68
C TRP A 65 -18.29 -13.78 18.13
N ASN A 66 -18.48 -13.58 19.44
CA ASN A 66 -19.69 -12.98 19.97
C ASN A 66 -19.92 -11.54 19.50
N ALA A 67 -18.85 -10.80 19.20
CA ALA A 67 -18.93 -9.43 18.69
C ALA A 67 -19.25 -9.35 17.19
N VAL A 68 -18.88 -10.37 16.39
CA VAL A 68 -19.04 -10.34 14.93
C VAL A 68 -20.14 -11.25 14.39
N LYS A 69 -20.52 -12.31 15.12
CA LYS A 69 -21.55 -13.28 14.68
C LYS A 69 -22.88 -12.62 14.37
N ASN A 70 -23.72 -13.28 13.59
CA ASN A 70 -25.06 -12.79 13.22
C ASN A 70 -25.03 -11.40 12.58
N LYS A 71 -23.96 -11.08 11.84
CA LYS A 71 -23.82 -9.83 11.09
C LYS A 71 -23.86 -8.57 11.98
N GLN A 72 -23.50 -8.72 13.26
CA GLN A 72 -23.48 -7.61 14.23
C GLN A 72 -22.46 -6.53 13.86
N LEU A 73 -21.43 -6.88 13.10
CA LEU A 73 -20.43 -5.94 12.62
C LEU A 73 -20.82 -5.40 11.23
N ASN A 74 -21.55 -4.28 11.18
CA ASN A 74 -21.93 -3.57 9.95
C ASN A 74 -22.62 -4.44 8.87
N GLY A 75 -23.30 -5.52 9.26
CA GLY A 75 -23.95 -6.42 8.30
C GLY A 75 -23.04 -7.49 7.70
N LEU A 76 -21.75 -7.51 8.05
CA LEU A 76 -20.73 -8.42 7.48
C LEU A 76 -20.84 -9.83 8.06
N ASP A 77 -20.71 -10.84 7.20
CA ASP A 77 -20.74 -12.24 7.61
C ASP A 77 -19.33 -12.80 7.84
N PHE A 78 -19.10 -13.33 9.04
CA PHE A 78 -17.82 -13.91 9.42
C PHE A 78 -17.96 -15.43 9.57
N ASP A 79 -17.09 -16.18 8.90
CA ASP A 79 -16.90 -17.60 9.09
C ASP A 79 -15.82 -17.85 10.14
N ARG A 80 -16.18 -18.51 11.24
CA ARG A 80 -15.21 -18.97 12.24
C ARG A 80 -14.53 -20.27 11.83
N GLN A 81 -13.22 -20.37 11.99
CA GLN A 81 -12.37 -21.53 11.72
C GLN A 81 -12.54 -22.04 10.27
N ARG A 82 -12.38 -21.14 9.30
CA ARG A 82 -12.58 -21.40 7.87
C ARG A 82 -11.37 -22.13 7.29
N VAL A 83 -11.59 -23.18 6.51
CA VAL A 83 -10.52 -23.85 5.77
C VAL A 83 -10.28 -23.11 4.46
N ILE A 84 -9.03 -22.70 4.21
CA ILE A 84 -8.58 -22.05 2.98
C ILE A 84 -7.24 -22.70 2.57
N GLY A 85 -7.25 -23.39 1.45
CA GLY A 85 -6.15 -24.24 1.00
C GLY A 85 -5.84 -25.31 2.03
N ASN A 86 -4.57 -25.39 2.43
CA ASN A 86 -4.07 -26.28 3.48
C ASN A 86 -4.00 -25.63 4.86
N TYR A 87 -4.72 -24.52 5.06
CA TYR A 87 -4.73 -23.75 6.31
C TYR A 87 -6.14 -23.64 6.88
N ILE A 88 -6.23 -23.50 8.21
CA ILE A 88 -7.45 -23.15 8.92
C ILE A 88 -7.21 -21.77 9.50
N VAL A 89 -8.04 -20.80 9.12
CA VAL A 89 -7.96 -19.42 9.58
C VAL A 89 -9.02 -19.16 10.64
N ASP A 90 -8.71 -18.37 11.67
CA ASP A 90 -9.59 -18.18 12.82
C ASP A 90 -10.92 -17.53 12.45
N PHE A 91 -10.90 -16.46 11.66
CA PHE A 91 -12.08 -15.79 11.13
C PHE A 91 -11.88 -15.33 9.69
N TYR A 92 -12.91 -15.47 8.87
CA TYR A 92 -12.90 -15.03 7.48
C TYR A 92 -14.18 -14.26 7.15
N CYS A 93 -14.06 -13.07 6.57
CA CYS A 93 -15.19 -12.30 6.03
C CYS A 93 -15.07 -12.22 4.51
N HIS A 94 -16.06 -12.80 3.82
CA HIS A 94 -16.04 -12.93 2.37
C HIS A 94 -16.28 -11.60 1.67
N GLU A 95 -17.11 -10.72 2.24
CA GLU A 95 -17.49 -9.44 1.65
C GLU A 95 -16.30 -8.49 1.48
N CYS A 96 -15.30 -8.59 2.36
CA CYS A 96 -14.10 -7.74 2.33
C CYS A 96 -12.79 -8.50 2.12
N ALA A 97 -12.86 -9.81 1.80
CA ALA A 97 -11.70 -10.68 1.63
C ALA A 97 -10.71 -10.59 2.81
N LEU A 98 -11.23 -10.49 4.04
CA LEU A 98 -10.44 -10.27 5.25
C LEU A 98 -10.37 -11.55 6.08
N ILE A 99 -9.16 -11.91 6.48
CA ILE A 99 -8.85 -12.91 7.49
C ILE A 99 -8.45 -12.18 8.77
N VAL A 100 -8.97 -12.63 9.92
CA VAL A 100 -8.52 -12.18 11.24
C VAL A 100 -7.98 -13.38 11.99
N GLU A 101 -6.70 -13.33 12.37
CA GLU A 101 -6.00 -14.35 13.16
C GLU A 101 -5.81 -13.84 14.59
N ILE A 102 -6.14 -14.66 15.59
CA ILE A 102 -5.95 -14.32 17.00
C ILE A 102 -4.71 -15.04 17.50
N ASP A 103 -3.60 -14.32 17.54
CA ASP A 103 -2.31 -14.89 17.89
C ASP A 103 -2.15 -14.98 19.41
N GLY A 104 -1.91 -16.20 19.90
CA GLY A 104 -1.42 -16.43 21.24
C GLY A 104 0.07 -16.09 21.37
N SER A 105 0.55 -15.91 22.60
CA SER A 105 1.99 -15.83 22.86
C SER A 105 2.66 -17.18 22.54
N THR A 106 3.31 -17.27 21.38
CA THR A 106 4.08 -18.45 20.94
C THR A 106 5.56 -18.09 20.78
N HIS A 107 6.43 -18.92 21.36
CA HIS A 107 7.89 -18.82 21.28
C HIS A 107 8.44 -19.41 19.97
N ASP A 108 9.26 -18.60 19.31
CA ASP A 108 10.41 -18.78 18.38
C ASP A 108 10.58 -19.89 17.33
N ASP A 109 9.76 -20.94 17.19
CA ASP A 109 10.06 -22.02 16.21
C ASP A 109 9.16 -22.07 14.95
N LYS A 110 8.38 -21.02 14.64
CA LYS A 110 7.38 -21.05 13.53
C LYS A 110 7.49 -19.98 12.44
N GLN A 111 8.49 -19.11 12.51
CA GLN A 111 8.57 -17.92 11.64
C GLN A 111 8.53 -18.25 10.13
N GLU A 112 9.20 -19.32 9.69
CA GLU A 112 9.29 -19.69 8.27
C GLU A 112 7.99 -20.32 7.73
N TYR A 113 7.27 -21.08 8.57
CA TYR A 113 5.97 -21.65 8.23
C TYR A 113 4.88 -20.57 8.16
N ASP A 114 4.89 -19.63 9.11
CA ASP A 114 3.94 -18.53 9.16
C ASP A 114 4.14 -17.56 7.97
N ALA A 115 5.39 -17.33 7.54
CA ALA A 115 5.67 -16.54 6.35
C ALA A 115 5.11 -17.18 5.06
N GLN A 116 5.27 -18.50 4.89
CA GLN A 116 4.73 -19.21 3.72
C GLN A 116 3.19 -19.22 3.70
N ARG A 117 2.56 -19.37 4.87
CA ARG A 117 1.11 -19.27 5.06
C ARG A 117 0.60 -17.90 4.62
N ASP A 118 1.24 -16.84 5.08
CA ASP A 118 0.87 -15.46 4.77
C ASP A 118 1.01 -15.14 3.29
N VAL A 119 2.13 -15.54 2.68
CA VAL A 119 2.37 -15.37 1.24
C VAL A 119 1.29 -16.09 0.42
N PHE A 120 0.93 -17.31 0.80
CA PHE A 120 -0.12 -18.07 0.12
C PHE A 120 -1.49 -17.38 0.21
N LEU A 121 -1.92 -17.00 1.42
CA LEU A 121 -3.23 -16.38 1.64
C LEU A 121 -3.34 -15.02 0.93
N LYS A 122 -2.28 -14.20 0.98
CA LYS A 122 -2.20 -12.93 0.26
C LYS A 122 -2.17 -13.13 -1.26
N GLY A 123 -1.55 -14.20 -1.74
CA GLY A 123 -1.55 -14.60 -3.15
C GLY A 123 -2.96 -14.90 -3.69
N LEU A 124 -3.89 -15.33 -2.84
CA LEU A 124 -5.31 -15.51 -3.17
C LEU A 124 -6.11 -14.19 -3.18
N GLY A 125 -5.46 -13.05 -2.94
CA GLY A 125 -6.11 -11.75 -2.85
C GLY A 125 -6.77 -11.46 -1.51
N LEU A 126 -6.44 -12.23 -0.48
CA LEU A 126 -6.97 -12.06 0.88
C LEU A 126 -6.07 -11.14 1.71
N ASN A 127 -6.68 -10.30 2.54
CA ASN A 127 -5.98 -9.51 3.54
C ASN A 127 -5.93 -10.30 4.85
N VAL A 128 -4.79 -10.31 5.55
CA VAL A 128 -4.62 -11.01 6.83
C VAL A 128 -4.32 -9.99 7.92
N LEU A 129 -5.18 -9.92 8.92
CA LEU A 129 -5.05 -9.06 10.10
C LEU A 129 -4.75 -9.93 11.33
N HIS A 130 -3.56 -9.74 11.90
CA HIS A 130 -3.15 -10.40 13.13
C HIS A 130 -3.53 -9.55 14.35
N VAL A 131 -4.21 -10.16 15.32
CA VAL A 131 -4.63 -9.54 16.58
C VAL A 131 -4.07 -10.35 17.74
N GLN A 132 -3.45 -9.69 18.73
CA GLN A 132 -2.91 -10.44 19.86
C GLN A 132 -4.05 -10.89 20.80
N ASP A 133 -3.96 -12.11 21.32
CA ASP A 133 -4.89 -12.68 22.31
C ASP A 133 -5.09 -11.75 23.52
N ILE A 134 -4.01 -11.10 23.98
CA ILE A 134 -4.06 -10.17 25.11
C ILE A 134 -4.87 -8.90 24.80
N GLU A 135 -4.90 -8.45 23.54
CA GLU A 135 -5.65 -7.28 23.12
C GLU A 135 -7.15 -7.57 23.09
N VAL A 136 -7.54 -8.76 22.62
CA VAL A 136 -8.95 -9.20 22.65
C VAL A 136 -9.47 -9.28 24.08
N LYS A 137 -8.66 -9.80 25.01
CA LYS A 137 -9.03 -9.93 26.43
C LYS A 137 -9.08 -8.59 27.16
N LYS A 138 -8.18 -7.66 26.85
CA LYS A 138 -8.10 -6.35 27.52
C LYS A 138 -9.04 -5.31 26.93
N SER A 139 -9.20 -5.29 25.61
CA SER A 139 -9.92 -4.24 24.89
C SER A 139 -10.57 -4.78 23.60
N LEU A 140 -11.63 -5.57 23.75
CA LEU A 140 -12.41 -6.06 22.62
C LEU A 140 -12.96 -4.91 21.75
N SER A 141 -13.34 -3.78 22.35
CA SER A 141 -13.83 -2.60 21.61
C SER A 141 -12.77 -2.04 20.66
N GLY A 142 -11.51 -1.93 21.11
CA GLY A 142 -10.41 -1.45 20.26
C GLY A 142 -10.11 -2.41 19.11
N VAL A 143 -10.15 -3.72 19.38
CA VAL A 143 -10.02 -4.75 18.33
C VAL A 143 -11.14 -4.62 17.30
N ILE A 144 -12.39 -4.42 17.73
CA ILE A 144 -13.52 -4.25 16.82
C ILE A 144 -13.39 -2.95 16.01
N GLU A 145 -12.88 -1.86 16.57
CA GLU A 145 -12.56 -0.66 15.78
C GLU A 145 -11.46 -0.90 14.74
N LEU A 146 -10.41 -1.64 15.10
CA LEU A 146 -9.36 -2.03 14.16
C LEU A 146 -9.90 -2.89 13.02
N VAL A 147 -10.75 -3.87 13.32
CA VAL A 147 -11.43 -4.68 12.30
C VAL A 147 -12.34 -3.79 11.46
N LYS A 148 -13.12 -2.88 12.07
CA LYS A 148 -13.94 -1.91 11.33
C LYS A 148 -13.10 -1.13 10.33
N LEU A 149 -11.95 -0.60 10.73
CA LEU A 149 -11.04 0.11 9.83
C LEU A 149 -10.57 -0.79 8.68
N ASN A 150 -10.25 -2.06 8.92
CA ASN A 150 -9.82 -3.00 7.88
C ASN A 150 -10.98 -3.54 7.02
N THR A 151 -12.22 -3.47 7.50
CA THR A 151 -13.43 -3.82 6.73
C THR A 151 -14.05 -2.62 6.00
N THR A 152 -13.77 -1.39 6.47
CA THR A 152 -14.20 -0.13 5.83
C THR A 152 -13.12 0.48 4.95
N THR A 153 -11.87 0.02 5.07
CA THR A 153 -10.83 0.26 4.09
C THR A 153 -11.08 -0.70 2.93
N PRO A 154 -11.56 -0.22 1.77
CA PRO A 154 -11.51 -1.05 0.58
C PRO A 154 -10.04 -1.40 0.37
N SER A 155 -9.75 -2.64 -0.01
CA SER A 155 -8.49 -2.99 -0.66
C SER A 155 -8.05 -1.81 -1.53
N LEU A 156 -6.88 -1.22 -1.24
CA LEU A 156 -6.33 -0.06 -1.94
C LEU A 156 -6.06 -0.31 -3.44
N ARG A 157 -6.48 -1.46 -3.96
CA ARG A 157 -6.58 -1.79 -5.38
C ARG A 157 -7.80 -1.13 -6.01
N ALA A 158 -7.87 0.20 -5.96
CA ALA A 158 -8.77 0.97 -6.78
C ALA A 158 -8.10 1.24 -8.15
N THR A 159 -8.70 0.75 -9.23
CA THR A 159 -8.46 1.31 -10.56
C THR A 159 -8.90 2.79 -10.56
N PRO A 160 -8.15 3.70 -11.22
CA PRO A 160 -8.62 5.05 -11.42
C PRO A 160 -9.96 5.02 -12.16
N SER A 161 -10.87 5.89 -11.75
CA SER A 161 -12.15 6.13 -12.42
C SER A 161 -11.88 6.43 -13.90
N THR A 162 -12.44 5.65 -14.81
CA THR A 162 -12.29 5.89 -16.25
C THR A 162 -12.83 7.28 -16.60
N GLU A 163 -12.04 8.07 -17.33
CA GLU A 163 -12.47 9.36 -17.88
C GLU A 163 -13.80 9.18 -18.63
N GLY A 164 -14.90 9.75 -18.10
CA GLY A 164 -16.18 9.72 -18.81
C GLY A 164 -17.42 10.11 -18.00
N GLU A 165 -17.50 9.80 -16.71
CA GLU A 165 -18.72 10.05 -15.90
C GLU A 165 -18.41 10.74 -14.56
N LEU A 166 -17.76 11.91 -14.63
CA LEU A 166 -17.29 12.66 -13.45
C LEU A 166 -18.41 13.52 -12.81
N LYS A 167 -19.43 12.88 -12.25
CA LYS A 167 -20.31 13.54 -11.28
C LYS A 167 -20.10 13.06 -9.85
N THR A 168 -19.21 12.10 -9.61
CA THR A 168 -18.99 11.55 -8.28
C THR A 168 -17.52 11.40 -7.92
N PHE A 169 -17.17 11.49 -6.62
CA PHE A 169 -15.83 11.20 -6.10
C PHE A 169 -15.91 10.35 -4.82
N ALA A 170 -14.87 9.55 -4.57
CA ALA A 170 -14.75 8.58 -3.49
C ALA A 170 -13.70 9.01 -2.44
N PRO A 171 -13.63 8.33 -1.27
CA PRO A 171 -12.63 8.65 -0.23
C PRO A 171 -11.18 8.64 -0.72
N ILE A 172 -10.83 7.73 -1.64
CA ILE A 172 -9.48 7.61 -2.19
C ILE A 172 -9.11 8.82 -3.05
N ASP A 173 -10.06 9.39 -3.78
CA ASP A 173 -9.83 10.60 -4.57
C ASP A 173 -9.53 11.79 -3.65
N LEU A 174 -10.24 11.88 -2.52
CA LEU A 174 -9.94 12.92 -1.53
C LEU A 174 -8.55 12.73 -0.90
N LEU A 175 -8.16 11.49 -0.60
CA LEU A 175 -6.81 11.19 -0.11
C LEU A 175 -5.76 11.59 -1.15
N ASP A 176 -5.94 11.20 -2.42
CA ASP A 176 -4.99 11.49 -3.50
C ASP A 176 -4.90 13.01 -3.76
N TYR A 177 -6.01 13.73 -3.73
CA TYR A 177 -6.02 15.19 -3.77
C TYR A 177 -5.19 15.82 -2.63
N ILE A 178 -5.45 15.41 -1.39
CA ILE A 178 -4.70 15.88 -0.22
C ILE A 178 -3.21 15.56 -0.39
N TYR A 179 -2.90 14.34 -0.86
CA TYR A 179 -1.54 13.88 -1.06
C TYR A 179 -0.79 14.75 -2.07
N ALA A 180 -1.43 15.10 -3.19
CA ALA A 180 -0.87 16.01 -4.18
C ALA A 180 -0.56 17.38 -3.57
N VAL A 181 -1.53 18.01 -2.92
CA VAL A 181 -1.36 19.35 -2.31
C VAL A 181 -0.23 19.35 -1.29
N LEU A 182 -0.18 18.35 -0.41
CA LEU A 182 0.88 18.25 0.60
C LEU A 182 2.25 17.94 -0.01
N HIS A 183 2.33 17.54 -1.28
CA HIS A 183 3.59 17.34 -2.01
C HIS A 183 3.97 18.52 -2.91
N SER A 184 3.14 19.55 -3.06
CA SER A 184 3.49 20.79 -3.77
C SER A 184 4.67 21.51 -3.08
N PRO A 185 5.84 21.67 -3.74
CA PRO A 185 6.91 22.52 -3.22
C PRO A 185 6.45 23.95 -2.93
N ARG A 186 5.67 24.55 -3.85
CA ARG A 186 5.16 25.91 -3.68
C ARG A 186 4.28 26.04 -2.44
N TYR A 187 3.41 25.06 -2.15
CA TYR A 187 2.57 25.04 -0.95
C TYR A 187 3.43 24.95 0.31
N ARG A 188 4.39 24.01 0.33
CA ARG A 188 5.29 23.79 1.46
C ARG A 188 6.11 25.03 1.79
N GLU A 189 6.59 25.75 0.78
CA GLU A 189 7.37 26.97 1.00
C GLU A 189 6.47 28.13 1.45
N THR A 190 5.30 28.31 0.83
CA THR A 190 4.35 29.37 1.18
C THR A 190 3.87 29.28 2.63
N TYR A 191 3.58 28.06 3.11
CA TYR A 191 3.05 27.82 4.46
C TYR A 191 4.09 27.28 5.45
N LYS A 192 5.38 27.35 5.12
CA LYS A 192 6.48 26.71 5.86
C LYS A 192 6.48 27.01 7.36
N GLU A 193 6.31 28.27 7.75
CA GLU A 193 6.32 28.66 9.16
C GLU A 193 5.10 28.12 9.92
N PHE A 194 3.95 28.01 9.24
CA PHE A 194 2.74 27.42 9.81
C PHE A 194 2.84 25.90 9.94
N LEU A 195 3.39 25.22 8.92
CA LEU A 195 3.58 23.77 8.91
C LEU A 195 4.53 23.26 10.00
N LYS A 196 5.37 24.12 10.57
CA LYS A 196 6.23 23.79 11.71
C LYS A 196 5.50 23.77 13.05
N ILE A 197 4.38 24.50 13.17
CA ILE A 197 3.73 24.78 14.46
C ILE A 197 2.35 24.13 14.61
N ASP A 198 1.67 23.80 13.52
CA ASP A 198 0.30 23.27 13.53
C ASP A 198 0.06 22.29 12.37
N PHE A 199 -1.06 21.56 12.43
CA PHE A 199 -1.45 20.62 11.39
C PHE A 199 -1.67 21.31 10.03
N PRO A 200 -1.26 20.69 8.91
CA PRO A 200 -1.44 21.26 7.58
C PRO A 200 -2.91 21.53 7.26
N ARG A 201 -3.19 22.71 6.67
CA ARG A 201 -4.52 23.09 6.20
C ARG A 201 -4.59 23.01 4.69
N VAL A 202 -5.29 22.00 4.19
CA VAL A 202 -5.46 21.79 2.75
C VAL A 202 -6.59 22.72 2.25
N PRO A 203 -6.33 23.62 1.28
CA PRO A 203 -7.37 24.46 0.71
C PRO A 203 -8.41 23.63 -0.04
N TYR A 204 -9.60 24.20 -0.22
CA TYR A 204 -10.60 23.59 -1.07
C TYR A 204 -10.21 23.72 -2.55
N PRO A 205 -10.48 22.69 -3.38
CA PRO A 205 -10.23 22.76 -4.81
C PRO A 205 -11.06 23.87 -5.47
N LYS A 206 -10.45 24.65 -6.37
CA LYS A 206 -11.09 25.80 -7.04
C LYS A 206 -12.23 25.39 -7.96
N ASN A 207 -12.06 24.27 -8.68
CA ASN A 207 -13.06 23.71 -9.58
C ASN A 207 -12.80 22.21 -9.80
N ALA A 208 -13.79 21.52 -10.38
CA ALA A 208 -13.74 20.07 -10.56
C ALA A 208 -12.61 19.63 -11.51
N ALA A 209 -12.27 20.43 -12.52
CA ALA A 209 -11.20 20.08 -13.47
C ALA A 209 -9.83 20.05 -12.77
N ILE A 210 -9.51 21.10 -11.99
CA ILE A 210 -8.27 21.16 -11.20
C ILE A 210 -8.26 20.05 -10.13
N PHE A 211 -9.40 19.79 -9.49
CA PHE A 211 -9.51 18.70 -8.52
C PHE A 211 -9.08 17.37 -9.15
N TRP A 212 -9.67 16.97 -10.28
CA TRP A 212 -9.35 15.68 -10.91
C TRP A 212 -7.93 15.59 -11.45
N GLN A 213 -7.34 16.69 -11.94
CA GLN A 213 -5.93 16.72 -12.31
C GLN A 213 -5.02 16.47 -11.11
N LEU A 214 -5.31 17.09 -9.96
CA LEU A 214 -4.55 16.89 -8.73
C LEU A 214 -4.77 15.50 -8.13
N VAL A 215 -5.97 14.94 -8.20
CA VAL A 215 -6.25 13.54 -7.83
C VAL A 215 -5.37 12.60 -8.66
N ALA A 216 -5.30 12.78 -9.98
CA ALA A 216 -4.49 11.94 -10.86
C ALA A 216 -2.99 12.01 -10.53
N LEU A 217 -2.46 13.20 -10.24
CA LEU A 217 -1.06 13.39 -9.85
C LEU A 217 -0.77 12.85 -8.44
N GLY A 218 -1.69 13.03 -7.50
CA GLY A 218 -1.60 12.51 -6.14
C GLY A 218 -1.64 10.99 -6.08
N GLY A 219 -2.50 10.38 -6.90
CA GLY A 219 -2.55 8.92 -7.06
C GLY A 219 -1.25 8.35 -7.62
N GLN A 220 -0.64 9.03 -8.60
CA GLN A 220 0.71 8.67 -9.10
C GLN A 220 1.75 8.76 -7.99
N LEU A 221 1.80 9.88 -7.25
CA LEU A 221 2.72 10.05 -6.11
C LEU A 221 2.55 8.93 -5.07
N ARG A 222 1.31 8.62 -4.67
CA ARG A 222 1.02 7.55 -3.70
C ARG A 222 1.51 6.20 -4.20
N GLN A 223 1.19 5.83 -5.43
CA GLN A 223 1.60 4.54 -6.00
C GLN A 223 3.12 4.45 -6.19
N THR A 224 3.79 5.55 -6.54
CA THR A 224 5.25 5.65 -6.58
C THR A 224 5.86 5.41 -5.20
N HIS A 225 5.31 6.01 -4.15
CA HIS A 225 5.81 5.85 -2.78
C HIS A 225 5.49 4.48 -2.15
N LEU A 226 4.45 3.79 -2.63
CA LEU A 226 4.20 2.38 -2.32
C LEU A 226 5.11 1.41 -3.11
N LEU A 227 5.93 1.94 -4.03
CA LEU A 227 6.75 1.17 -4.98
C LEU A 227 5.94 0.22 -5.89
N GLU A 228 4.62 0.42 -5.98
CA GLU A 228 3.69 -0.37 -6.80
C GLU A 228 3.72 0.05 -8.27
N ALA A 229 3.93 1.35 -8.53
CA ALA A 229 4.06 1.93 -9.87
C ALA A 229 5.51 2.37 -10.16
N CYS A 230 6.50 1.64 -9.64
CA CYS A 230 7.90 1.99 -9.89
C CYS A 230 8.26 1.76 -11.37
N PRO A 231 8.80 2.76 -12.10
CA PRO A 231 9.17 2.64 -13.52
C PRO A 231 10.15 1.49 -13.80
N ALA A 232 10.98 1.14 -12.81
CA ALA A 232 12.00 0.09 -12.89
C ALA A 232 11.45 -1.35 -13.03
N THR A 233 10.14 -1.57 -12.86
CA THR A 233 9.53 -2.92 -12.85
C THR A 233 8.77 -3.31 -14.11
N ARG A 234 8.72 -2.45 -15.13
CA ARG A 234 8.15 -2.81 -16.43
C ARG A 234 9.21 -3.44 -17.33
N MET A 235 9.43 -4.75 -17.17
CA MET A 235 10.08 -5.58 -18.19
C MET A 235 9.05 -5.98 -19.26
N ASP A 236 8.53 -5.00 -19.98
CA ASP A 236 7.64 -5.23 -21.11
C ASP A 236 8.43 -4.78 -22.34
N THR A 237 9.07 -5.76 -22.97
CA THR A 237 9.63 -5.64 -24.31
C THR A 237 8.51 -5.30 -25.27
N GLY A 238 8.48 -4.05 -25.74
CA GLY A 238 7.78 -3.67 -26.96
C GLY A 238 6.66 -2.67 -26.77
N SER A 239 6.79 -1.58 -27.55
CA SER A 239 5.72 -0.73 -28.06
C SER A 239 4.98 0.18 -27.05
N GLN A 240 5.28 1.47 -27.22
CA GLN A 240 4.49 2.65 -26.83
C GLN A 240 4.70 3.17 -25.40
N GLY A 241 5.77 3.98 -25.26
CA GLY A 241 5.60 5.30 -24.64
C GLY A 241 6.03 5.49 -23.19
N MET A 242 7.09 4.82 -22.71
CA MET A 242 7.72 5.14 -21.43
C MET A 242 8.99 6.00 -21.65
N PRO A 243 9.25 7.05 -20.87
CA PRO A 243 10.51 7.76 -20.96
C PRO A 243 11.67 6.87 -20.48
N ILE A 244 12.70 6.76 -21.32
CA ILE A 244 13.92 5.94 -21.20
C ILE A 244 14.84 6.38 -20.02
N SER A 245 14.43 7.33 -19.17
CA SER A 245 15.35 8.18 -18.39
C SER A 245 15.87 7.63 -17.04
N TYR A 246 15.41 6.47 -16.55
CA TYR A 246 15.80 5.96 -15.22
C TYR A 246 16.28 4.51 -15.20
N ALA A 247 16.99 4.05 -16.23
CA ALA A 247 17.69 2.77 -16.18
C ALA A 247 18.89 2.85 -15.23
N ILE A 248 18.60 2.78 -13.92
CA ILE A 248 19.62 2.74 -12.87
C ILE A 248 20.28 1.38 -12.95
N ASN A 249 21.51 1.29 -13.48
CA ASN A 249 22.20 0.01 -13.65
C ASN A 249 23.18 -0.23 -12.49
N TYR A 250 23.51 -1.50 -12.27
CA TYR A 250 24.55 -1.92 -11.34
C TYR A 250 25.54 -2.82 -12.09
N PRO A 251 26.47 -2.24 -12.89
CA PRO A 251 27.19 -2.98 -13.93
C PRO A 251 28.42 -3.75 -13.42
N VAL A 252 28.97 -3.37 -12.26
CA VAL A 252 30.24 -3.92 -11.75
C VAL A 252 29.99 -5.04 -10.74
N GLY A 253 30.29 -6.28 -11.14
CA GLY A 253 30.31 -7.44 -10.24
C GLY A 253 31.43 -7.35 -9.20
N GLY A 254 31.25 -8.02 -8.06
CA GLY A 254 32.20 -7.98 -6.95
C GLY A 254 31.61 -8.58 -5.67
N ASN A 255 32.13 -8.19 -4.52
CA ASN A 255 31.70 -8.72 -3.22
C ASN A 255 30.37 -8.12 -2.71
N ASN A 256 29.89 -7.05 -3.35
CA ASN A 256 28.69 -6.30 -3.01
C ASN A 256 28.65 -5.78 -1.56
N VAL A 257 29.82 -5.66 -0.90
CA VAL A 257 29.90 -5.15 0.47
C VAL A 257 29.80 -3.62 0.45
N VAL A 258 28.91 -3.06 1.27
CA VAL A 258 28.78 -1.60 1.41
C VAL A 258 29.85 -1.06 2.37
N ASP A 259 30.73 -0.20 1.89
CA ASP A 259 31.79 0.41 2.69
C ASP A 259 31.43 1.86 3.07
N LYS A 260 31.84 2.81 2.23
CA LYS A 260 31.58 4.24 2.39
C LYS A 260 30.84 4.71 1.14
N PRO A 261 29.50 4.83 1.20
CA PRO A 261 28.73 5.31 0.07
C PRO A 261 29.17 6.71 -0.36
N SER A 262 29.31 6.92 -1.65
CA SER A 262 29.64 8.24 -2.23
C SER A 262 28.95 8.43 -3.57
N PHE A 263 28.72 9.69 -3.93
CA PHE A 263 28.18 10.06 -5.23
C PHE A 263 29.23 10.81 -6.04
N ASP A 264 29.41 10.42 -7.29
CA ASP A 264 30.26 11.11 -8.25
C ASP A 264 29.68 10.97 -9.66
N ALA A 265 29.47 12.10 -10.35
CA ALA A 265 29.04 12.17 -11.75
C ALA A 265 27.94 11.16 -12.17
N GLY A 266 26.85 11.08 -11.40
CA GLY A 266 25.73 10.17 -11.70
C GLY A 266 25.95 8.72 -11.27
N LYS A 267 27.01 8.44 -10.50
CA LYS A 267 27.31 7.14 -9.93
C LYS A 267 27.21 7.19 -8.41
N VAL A 268 26.45 6.26 -7.83
CA VAL A 268 26.44 6.01 -6.38
C VAL A 268 27.29 4.79 -6.10
N TYR A 269 28.48 5.01 -5.60
CA TYR A 269 29.40 3.97 -5.16
C TYR A 269 28.92 3.38 -3.84
N ILE A 270 28.92 2.05 -3.74
CA ILE A 270 28.74 1.36 -2.46
C ILE A 270 30.09 1.04 -1.82
N ASN A 271 31.14 0.90 -2.62
CA ASN A 271 32.53 0.68 -2.23
C ASN A 271 33.47 1.25 -3.31
N ALA A 272 34.77 0.94 -3.25
CA ALA A 272 35.78 1.54 -4.15
C ALA A 272 35.56 1.20 -5.64
N THR A 273 34.91 0.09 -5.97
CA THR A 273 34.81 -0.41 -7.36
C THR A 273 33.37 -0.54 -7.86
N GLN A 274 32.42 -0.79 -6.96
CA GLN A 274 31.04 -1.11 -7.31
C GLN A 274 30.10 0.07 -7.08
N TYR A 275 29.24 0.33 -8.05
CA TYR A 275 28.35 1.48 -8.07
C TYR A 275 27.05 1.23 -8.82
N PHE A 276 26.02 2.00 -8.46
CA PHE A 276 24.85 2.25 -9.29
C PHE A 276 25.15 3.41 -10.24
N GLU A 277 24.86 3.29 -11.53
CA GLU A 277 25.03 4.37 -12.52
C GLU A 277 23.69 4.94 -12.99
N ASN A 278 23.76 6.07 -13.70
CA ASN A 278 22.61 6.85 -14.17
C ASN A 278 21.73 7.38 -13.02
N VAL A 279 22.29 7.56 -11.83
CA VAL A 279 21.58 8.09 -10.67
C VAL A 279 21.48 9.62 -10.77
N PRO A 280 20.26 10.20 -10.83
CA PRO A 280 20.11 11.64 -10.80
C PRO A 280 20.63 12.22 -9.48
N GLU A 281 21.42 13.30 -9.54
CA GLU A 281 21.94 13.97 -8.34
C GLU A 281 20.81 14.41 -7.39
N LEU A 282 19.68 14.84 -7.95
CA LEU A 282 18.50 15.21 -7.17
C LEU A 282 17.98 14.04 -6.32
N ALA A 283 18.02 12.80 -6.84
CA ALA A 283 17.54 11.63 -6.11
C ALA A 283 18.49 11.25 -4.96
N TRP A 284 19.80 11.41 -5.18
CA TRP A 284 20.81 11.23 -4.14
C TRP A 284 20.67 12.26 -3.00
N ASN A 285 20.31 13.50 -3.36
CA ASN A 285 20.19 14.61 -2.43
C ASN A 285 18.77 14.85 -1.91
N PHE A 286 17.78 14.08 -2.34
CA PHE A 286 16.37 14.26 -2.00
C PHE A 286 16.13 14.11 -0.50
N TYR A 287 15.35 15.01 0.11
CA TYR A 287 15.01 14.97 1.54
C TYR A 287 13.57 14.53 1.77
N ILE A 288 13.38 13.61 2.72
CA ILE A 288 12.08 13.32 3.34
C ILE A 288 12.24 13.56 4.84
N GLY A 289 11.63 14.64 5.33
CA GLY A 289 11.89 15.13 6.68
C GLY A 289 13.37 15.46 6.87
N GLY A 290 13.99 14.94 7.93
CA GLY A 290 15.40 15.19 8.26
C GLY A 290 16.41 14.25 7.59
N TYR A 291 15.98 13.35 6.69
CA TYR A 291 16.84 12.31 6.14
C TYR A 291 16.85 12.29 4.61
N GLN A 292 17.96 11.84 4.04
CA GLN A 292 18.12 11.60 2.60
C GLN A 292 17.97 10.09 2.35
N PRO A 293 16.84 9.61 1.80
CA PRO A 293 16.53 8.18 1.76
C PRO A 293 17.57 7.35 1.00
N ALA A 294 18.02 7.82 -0.16
CA ALA A 294 19.06 7.16 -0.96
C ALA A 294 20.35 6.96 -0.15
N GLN A 295 20.83 8.00 0.52
CA GLN A 295 22.04 7.90 1.33
C GLN A 295 21.85 7.04 2.57
N LYS A 296 20.74 7.24 3.28
CA LYS A 296 20.45 6.57 4.54
C LYS A 296 20.34 5.06 4.34
N TRP A 297 19.67 4.63 3.27
CA TRP A 297 19.47 3.20 2.98
C TRP A 297 20.79 2.44 2.84
N LEU A 298 21.80 3.03 2.18
CA LEU A 298 23.14 2.47 2.05
C LEU A 298 23.94 2.58 3.35
N LYS A 299 23.89 3.74 4.03
CA LYS A 299 24.59 3.96 5.31
C LYS A 299 24.16 2.95 6.37
N ASP A 300 22.88 2.63 6.45
CA ASP A 300 22.32 1.64 7.39
C ASP A 300 22.76 0.19 7.07
N ARG A 301 23.32 -0.05 5.88
CA ARG A 301 23.83 -1.35 5.41
C ARG A 301 25.36 -1.43 5.37
N LYS A 302 26.07 -0.46 5.94
CA LYS A 302 27.53 -0.50 6.02
C LYS A 302 28.04 -1.81 6.62
N GLY A 303 29.01 -2.44 5.96
CA GLY A 303 29.59 -3.74 6.29
C GLY A 303 28.76 -4.96 5.86
N ARG A 304 27.58 -4.76 5.25
CA ARG A 304 26.73 -5.85 4.74
C ARG A 304 26.93 -6.06 3.25
N THR A 305 26.78 -7.30 2.82
CA THR A 305 26.72 -7.70 1.41
C THR A 305 25.32 -7.51 0.87
N LEU A 306 25.15 -6.74 -0.20
CA LEU A 306 23.87 -6.60 -0.89
C LEU A 306 23.60 -7.83 -1.76
N ASN A 307 22.41 -8.41 -1.59
CA ASN A 307 21.93 -9.46 -2.48
C ASN A 307 21.23 -8.86 -3.72
N TYR A 308 20.74 -9.70 -4.62
CA TYR A 308 20.04 -9.25 -5.83
C TYR A 308 18.78 -8.42 -5.51
N GLU A 309 18.01 -8.81 -4.51
CA GLU A 309 16.79 -8.11 -4.09
C GLU A 309 17.11 -6.74 -3.49
N ASP A 310 18.17 -6.63 -2.69
CA ASP A 310 18.68 -5.37 -2.15
C ASP A 310 19.05 -4.39 -3.27
N ILE A 311 19.80 -4.87 -4.28
CA ILE A 311 20.21 -4.07 -5.44
C ILE A 311 18.98 -3.60 -6.21
N ALA A 312 18.07 -4.52 -6.53
CA ALA A 312 16.82 -4.22 -7.24
C ALA A 312 15.93 -3.24 -6.45
N HIS A 313 15.85 -3.41 -5.14
CA HIS A 313 15.09 -2.54 -4.25
C HIS A 313 15.71 -1.13 -4.21
N TYR A 314 17.03 -1.02 -4.12
CA TYR A 314 17.69 0.29 -4.14
C TYR A 314 17.50 1.02 -5.48
N GLN A 315 17.56 0.32 -6.61
CA GLN A 315 17.23 0.89 -7.92
C GLN A 315 15.80 1.47 -7.94
N LYS A 316 14.83 0.75 -7.35
CA LYS A 316 13.45 1.23 -7.21
C LYS A 316 13.35 2.48 -6.34
N ILE A 317 14.09 2.54 -5.23
CA ILE A 317 14.14 3.74 -4.38
C ILE A 317 14.62 4.94 -5.18
N ILE A 318 15.73 4.81 -5.92
CA ILE A 318 16.27 5.91 -6.73
C ILE A 318 15.27 6.36 -7.79
N ALA A 319 14.67 5.42 -8.51
CA ALA A 319 13.66 5.72 -9.53
C ALA A 319 12.43 6.41 -8.93
N ALA A 320 11.96 5.96 -7.76
CA ALA A 320 10.85 6.57 -7.06
C ALA A 320 11.16 8.00 -6.65
N LEU A 321 12.33 8.27 -6.06
CA LEU A 321 12.74 9.63 -5.67
C LEU A 321 12.82 10.59 -6.86
N ALA A 322 13.35 10.12 -8.00
CA ALA A 322 13.42 10.92 -9.21
C ALA A 322 12.03 11.22 -9.79
N GLU A 323 11.14 10.22 -9.79
CA GLU A 323 9.77 10.39 -10.24
C GLU A 323 8.95 11.28 -9.31
N THR A 324 9.19 11.21 -8.00
CA THR A 324 8.58 12.10 -7.01
C THR A 324 8.91 13.56 -7.34
N ASP A 325 10.15 13.92 -7.67
CA ASP A 325 10.50 15.30 -8.08
C ASP A 325 9.74 15.74 -9.33
N ARG A 326 9.67 14.88 -10.36
CA ARG A 326 8.92 15.16 -11.60
C ARG A 326 7.44 15.42 -11.30
N LEU A 327 6.82 14.56 -10.49
CA LEU A 327 5.41 14.68 -10.10
C LEU A 327 5.16 15.91 -9.23
N MET A 328 6.05 16.23 -8.29
CA MET A 328 5.96 17.45 -7.47
C MET A 328 5.97 18.72 -8.33
N ARG A 329 6.80 18.77 -9.38
CA ARG A 329 6.80 19.89 -10.35
C ARG A 329 5.51 19.94 -11.17
N ALA A 330 4.98 18.77 -11.57
CA ALA A 330 3.72 18.70 -12.29
C ALA A 330 2.54 19.16 -11.43
N VAL A 331 2.54 18.84 -10.13
CA VAL A 331 1.58 19.37 -9.17
C VAL A 331 1.66 20.90 -9.11
N ASP A 332 2.84 21.48 -8.96
CA ASP A 332 3.01 22.95 -8.90
C ASP A 332 2.58 23.68 -10.18
N ALA A 333 2.64 23.00 -11.34
CA ALA A 333 2.18 23.56 -12.61
C ALA A 333 0.64 23.68 -12.68
N VAL A 334 -0.08 22.86 -11.91
CA VAL A 334 -1.56 22.82 -11.87
C VAL A 334 -2.09 23.54 -10.62
N PHE A 335 -1.39 23.42 -9.50
CA PHE A 335 -1.82 23.90 -8.21
C PHE A 335 -1.39 25.34 -7.97
N GLU A 336 -2.36 26.24 -8.06
CA GLU A 336 -2.18 27.63 -7.65
C GLU A 336 -2.41 27.77 -6.14
N VAL A 337 -1.30 27.96 -5.41
CA VAL A 337 -1.22 28.15 -3.95
C VAL A 337 -1.82 29.47 -3.49
#